data_AF-A0A2P1QWR6-F1
#
_entry.id   AF-A0A2P1QWR6-F1
#
_cell.length_a   1.000
_cell.length_b   1.000
_cell.length_c   1.000
_cell.angle_alpha   90.00
_cell.angle_beta   90.00
_cell.angle_gamma   90.00
#
_symmetry.space_group_name_H-M   'P 1'
#
loop_
_entity.id
_entity.type
_entity.pdbx_description
1 polymer ?
#
loop_
_entity_poly.entity_id
_entity_poly.type
_entity_poly.pdbx_seq_one_letter_code
_entity_poly.pdbx_strand_id
1 'polypeptide(L)'
;MSFSNSMIEAVNKIMKYQFLFPKNLSSIQEVIQTLETAVPLYNSRPSGVLFGFSPEQVLNGEIPNKHRFVEQIKEAAALRPYINKLDLCDPCSNQSSIPNKL
;
A
#
# COMPACT_ATOMS: atom_id res chain seq x y z
N MET A 1 -35.19 -1.25 -6.11
CA MET A 1 -33.79 -0.89 -6.44
C MET A 1 -32.88 -1.90 -5.78
N SER A 2 -31.98 -2.56 -6.51
CA SER A 2 -30.92 -3.37 -5.93
C SER A 2 -29.65 -2.52 -5.82
N PHE A 3 -29.07 -2.45 -4.61
CA PHE A 3 -27.79 -1.80 -4.41
C PHE A 3 -26.66 -2.78 -4.72
N SER A 4 -25.61 -2.31 -5.39
CA SER A 4 -24.41 -3.12 -5.62
C SER A 4 -23.56 -3.14 -4.36
N ASN A 5 -23.18 -4.35 -3.91
CA ASN A 5 -22.23 -4.54 -2.81
C ASN A 5 -20.77 -4.54 -3.26
N SER A 6 -20.50 -4.35 -4.57
CA SER A 6 -19.15 -4.47 -5.13
C SER A 6 -18.12 -3.54 -4.47
N MET A 7 -18.53 -2.32 -4.08
CA MET A 7 -17.66 -1.34 -3.43
C MET A 7 -17.18 -1.84 -2.06
N ILE A 8 -18.10 -2.31 -1.21
CA ILE A 8 -17.76 -2.80 0.12
C ILE A 8 -17.05 -4.16 0.05
N GLU A 9 -17.39 -5.00 -0.93
CA GLU A 9 -16.70 -6.26 -1.21
C GLU A 9 -15.23 -6.03 -1.58
N ALA A 10 -14.93 -5.01 -2.39
CA ALA A 10 -13.56 -4.65 -2.73
C ALA A 10 -12.76 -4.19 -1.50
N VAL A 11 -13.36 -3.37 -0.63
CA VAL A 11 -12.73 -2.93 0.63
C VAL A 11 -12.51 -4.12 1.56
N ASN A 12 -13.50 -5.01 1.70
CA ASN A 12 -13.38 -6.22 2.51
C ASN A 12 -12.25 -7.14 2.02
N LYS A 13 -12.07 -7.24 0.70
CA LYS A 13 -10.93 -7.97 0.12
C LYS A 13 -9.60 -7.32 0.50
N ILE A 14 -9.49 -5.98 0.41
CA ILE A 14 -8.29 -5.26 0.84
C ILE A 14 -7.99 -5.53 2.32
N MET A 15 -8.98 -5.38 3.21
CA MET A 15 -8.83 -5.62 4.65
C MET A 15 -8.32 -7.04 4.94
N LYS A 16 -8.92 -8.05 4.31
CA LYS A 16 -8.50 -9.44 4.48
C LYS A 16 -7.07 -9.68 4.02
N TYR A 17 -6.76 -9.35 2.77
CA TYR A 17 -5.49 -9.75 2.17
C TYR A 17 -4.30 -8.90 2.60
N GLN A 18 -4.51 -7.61 2.88
CA GLN A 18 -3.40 -6.72 3.23
C GLN A 18 -3.17 -6.59 4.73
N PHE A 19 -4.19 -6.81 5.57
CA PHE A 19 -4.09 -6.52 7.01
C PHE A 19 -4.34 -7.73 7.90
N LEU A 20 -5.29 -8.60 7.56
CA LEU A 20 -5.63 -9.76 8.40
C LEU A 20 -4.77 -10.99 8.07
N PHE A 21 -4.76 -11.45 6.82
CA PHE A 21 -4.06 -12.68 6.41
C PHE A 21 -2.55 -12.66 6.59
N PRO A 22 -1.84 -11.52 6.48
CA PRO A 22 -0.42 -11.47 6.80
C PRO A 22 -0.10 -11.67 8.30
N LYS A 23 -1.11 -11.63 9.18
CA LYS A 23 -0.95 -11.83 10.61
C LYS A 23 -1.43 -13.23 11.00
N ASN A 24 -0.68 -13.89 11.88
CA ASN A 24 -1.10 -15.15 12.50
C ASN A 24 -2.08 -14.85 13.64
N LEU A 25 -3.32 -14.52 13.30
CA LEU A 25 -4.36 -14.15 14.27
C LEU A 25 -4.99 -15.40 14.88
N SER A 26 -5.07 -15.45 16.21
CA SER A 26 -5.54 -16.63 16.97
C SER A 26 -6.92 -16.45 17.61
N SER A 27 -7.43 -15.21 17.63
CA SER A 27 -8.71 -14.88 18.27
C SER A 27 -9.47 -13.77 17.55
N ILE A 28 -10.77 -13.67 17.81
CA ILE A 28 -11.59 -12.57 17.29
C ILE A 28 -11.17 -11.21 17.87
N GLN A 29 -10.66 -11.18 19.11
CA GLN A 29 -10.14 -9.96 19.73
C GLN A 29 -8.94 -9.40 18.96
N GLU A 30 -8.02 -10.27 18.53
CA GLU A 30 -6.88 -9.85 17.70
C GLU A 30 -7.31 -9.37 16.32
N VAL A 31 -8.37 -9.94 15.74
CA VAL A 31 -8.98 -9.44 14.50
C VAL A 31 -9.52 -8.02 14.71
N ILE A 32 -10.27 -7.78 15.80
CA ILE A 32 -10.82 -6.46 16.13
C ILE A 32 -9.69 -5.44 16.28
N GLN A 33 -8.69 -5.73 17.11
CA GLN A 33 -7.53 -4.85 17.33
C GLN A 33 -6.74 -4.58 16.04
N THR A 34 -6.61 -5.60 15.18
CA THR A 34 -6.00 -5.42 13.86
C THR A 34 -6.82 -4.47 13.01
N LEU A 35 -8.15 -4.59 13.00
CA LEU A 35 -9.02 -3.71 12.20
C LEU A 35 -9.04 -2.27 12.74
N GLU A 36 -8.98 -2.07 14.05
CA GLU A 36 -8.87 -0.74 14.69
C GLU A 36 -7.66 0.04 14.18
N THR A 37 -6.56 -0.65 13.86
CA THR A 37 -5.36 -0.02 13.28
C THR A 37 -5.37 0.00 11.75
N ALA A 38 -5.92 -1.05 11.12
CA ALA A 38 -5.94 -1.19 9.66
C ALA A 38 -6.82 -0.15 8.97
N VAL A 39 -7.99 0.16 9.53
CA VAL A 39 -8.94 1.10 8.92
C VAL A 39 -8.37 2.52 8.83
N PRO A 40 -7.84 3.13 9.92
CA PRO A 40 -7.17 4.44 9.83
C PRO A 40 -5.95 4.41 8.91
N LEU A 41 -5.17 3.31 8.92
CA LEU A 41 -4.01 3.18 8.05
C LEU A 41 -4.41 3.14 6.57
N TYR A 42 -5.46 2.40 6.21
CA TYR A 42 -5.99 2.38 4.86
C TYR A 42 -6.52 3.76 4.42
N ASN A 43 -7.28 4.42 5.30
CA ASN A 43 -7.89 5.72 4.98
C ASN A 43 -6.87 6.86 4.85
N SER A 44 -5.75 6.78 5.55
CA SER A 44 -4.64 7.76 5.45
C SER A 44 -3.65 7.44 4.33
N ARG A 45 -3.64 6.21 3.80
CA ARG A 45 -2.70 5.78 2.75
C ARG A 45 -3.03 6.41 1.39
N PRO A 46 -2.06 7.03 0.70
CA PRO A 46 -2.22 7.45 -0.68
C PRO A 46 -2.64 6.32 -1.61
N SER A 47 -3.64 6.57 -2.45
CA SER A 47 -4.15 5.60 -3.43
C SER A 47 -3.82 6.03 -4.85
N GLY A 48 -3.29 5.09 -5.65
CA GLY A 48 -3.04 5.34 -7.08
C GLY A 48 -4.34 5.63 -7.86
N VAL A 49 -5.46 5.01 -7.46
CA VAL A 49 -6.78 5.27 -8.05
C VAL A 49 -7.25 6.70 -7.80
N LEU A 50 -6.82 7.29 -6.69
CA LEU A 50 -7.11 8.67 -6.30
C LEU A 50 -5.95 9.62 -6.66
N PHE A 51 -5.12 9.24 -7.63
CA PHE A 51 -3.99 10.04 -8.12
C PHE A 51 -3.06 10.53 -6.99
N GLY A 52 -2.82 9.67 -6.00
CA GLY A 52 -1.94 9.94 -4.86
C GLY A 52 -2.58 10.68 -3.68
N PHE A 53 -3.89 10.93 -3.71
CA PHE A 53 -4.64 11.29 -2.51
C PHE A 53 -5.02 10.05 -1.69
N SER A 54 -5.19 10.22 -0.38
CA SER A 54 -5.77 9.20 0.48
C SER A 54 -7.30 9.20 0.41
N PRO A 55 -7.97 8.08 0.75
CA PRO A 55 -9.43 8.06 0.88
C PRO A 55 -9.97 9.15 1.80
N GLU A 56 -9.31 9.41 2.93
CA GLU A 56 -9.71 10.44 3.89
C GLU A 56 -9.62 11.86 3.31
N GLN A 57 -8.57 12.15 2.55
CA GLN A 57 -8.42 13.46 1.88
C GLN A 57 -9.57 13.72 0.92
N VAL A 58 -9.91 12.74 0.09
CA VAL A 58 -11.01 12.87 -0.89
C VAL A 58 -12.35 12.97 -0.18
N LEU A 59 -12.56 12.20 0.90
CA LEU A 59 -13.75 12.34 1.75
C LEU A 59 -13.90 13.76 2.32
N ASN A 60 -12.78 14.40 2.66
CA ASN A 60 -12.72 15.76 3.19
C ASN A 60 -12.75 16.85 2.10
N GLY A 61 -12.97 16.50 0.83
CA GLY A 61 -13.22 17.45 -0.25
C GLY A 61 -12.04 17.73 -1.18
N GLU A 62 -10.90 17.05 -1.00
CA GLU A 62 -9.80 17.13 -1.96
C GLU A 62 -10.22 16.53 -3.31
N ILE A 63 -9.91 17.23 -4.41
CA ILE A 63 -10.30 16.81 -5.76
C ILE A 63 -9.11 16.10 -6.41
N PRO A 64 -9.22 14.79 -6.74
CA PRO A 64 -8.14 14.06 -7.38
C PRO A 64 -7.72 14.67 -8.73
N ASN A 65 -6.42 14.94 -8.87
CA ASN A 65 -5.84 15.48 -10.10
C ASN A 65 -4.77 14.53 -10.64
N LYS A 66 -5.05 13.90 -11.79
CA LYS A 66 -4.13 12.97 -12.46
C LYS A 66 -2.78 13.58 -12.84
N HIS A 67 -2.72 14.90 -12.98
CA HIS A 67 -1.51 15.63 -13.37
C HIS A 67 -0.73 16.20 -12.17
N ARG A 68 -1.20 15.97 -10.93
CA ARG A 68 -0.62 16.55 -9.72
C ARG A 68 0.88 16.31 -9.57
N PHE A 69 1.34 15.11 -9.94
CA PHE A 69 2.70 14.65 -9.69
C PHE A 69 3.57 14.52 -10.96
N VAL A 70 3.14 15.10 -12.09
CA VAL A 70 3.82 14.87 -13.39
C VAL A 70 5.29 15.31 -13.35
N GLU A 71 5.57 16.50 -12.79
CA GLU A 71 6.94 17.01 -12.74
C GLU A 71 7.79 16.23 -11.73
N GLN A 72 7.28 15.89 -10.55
CA GLN A 72 7.99 15.08 -9.57
C GLN A 72 8.31 13.68 -10.10
N ILE A 73 7.40 13.09 -10.88
CA ILE A 73 7.64 11.79 -11.54
C ILE A 73 8.77 11.92 -12.56
N LYS A 74 8.80 12.99 -13.36
CA LYS A 74 9.88 13.26 -14.32
C LYS A 74 11.22 13.46 -13.62
N GLU A 75 11.24 14.27 -12.57
CA GLU A 75 12.44 14.53 -11.76
C GLU A 75 12.97 13.24 -11.12
N ALA A 76 12.10 12.47 -10.46
CA ALA A 76 12.48 11.20 -9.86
C ALA A 76 12.99 10.19 -10.90
N ALA A 77 12.40 10.16 -12.10
CA ALA A 77 12.87 9.32 -13.20
C ALA A 77 14.26 9.74 -13.70
N ALA A 78 14.54 11.04 -13.77
CA ALA A 78 15.84 11.57 -14.16
C ALA A 78 16.93 11.31 -13.10
N LEU A 79 16.57 11.36 -11.81
CA LEU A 79 17.50 11.12 -10.69
C LEU A 79 17.84 9.65 -10.48
N ARG A 80 16.90 8.74 -10.77
CA ARG A 80 17.04 7.30 -10.48
C ARG A 80 18.34 6.66 -11.04
N PRO A 81 18.77 6.91 -12.30
CA PRO A 81 20.01 6.35 -12.81
C PRO A 81 21.27 6.83 -12.08
N TYR A 82 21.27 8.08 -11.61
CA TYR A 82 22.39 8.62 -10.83
C TYR A 82 22.46 7.96 -9.45
N ILE A 83 21.33 7.90 -8.75
CA ILE A 83 21.24 7.27 -7.42
C ILE A 83 21.63 5.79 -7.49
N ASN A 84 21.12 5.06 -8.47
CA ASN A 84 21.42 3.64 -8.63
C ASN A 84 22.90 3.37 -8.95
N LYS A 85 23.64 4.34 -9.49
CA LYS A 85 25.09 4.23 -9.75
C LYS A 85 25.96 4.47 -8.52
N LEU A 86 25.41 5.05 -7.45
CA LEU A 86 26.16 5.30 -6.22
C LEU A 86 26.47 4.00 -5.46
N ASP A 87 25.94 2.85 -5.91
CA ASP A 87 26.19 1.50 -5.36
C ASP A 87 26.06 1.44 -3.84
N LEU A 88 25.10 2.22 -3.29
CA LEU A 88 24.78 2.28 -1.86
C LEU A 88 24.03 1.03 -1.38
N CYS A 89 23.84 0.04 -2.25
CA CYS A 89 23.32 -1.25 -1.85
C CYS A 89 24.41 -1.97 -1.07
N ASP A 90 24.08 -2.49 0.11
CA ASP A 90 24.94 -3.47 0.75
C ASP A 90 25.21 -4.59 -0.26
N PRO A 91 26.45 -5.10 -0.38
CA PRO A 91 26.73 -6.24 -1.23
C PRO A 91 25.74 -7.33 -0.87
N CYS A 92 24.99 -7.82 -1.86
CA CYS A 92 24.03 -8.91 -1.70
C CYS A 92 24.71 -9.98 -0.85
N SER A 93 24.29 -10.13 0.42
CA SER A 93 24.90 -11.09 1.33
C SER A 93 24.83 -12.45 0.67
N ASN A 94 26.00 -13.09 0.54
CA ASN A 94 26.22 -14.33 -0.21
C ASN A 94 25.03 -15.29 -0.12
N GLN A 95 24.67 -15.89 -1.25
CA GLN A 95 23.63 -16.93 -1.41
C GLN A 95 23.95 -18.25 -0.66
N SER A 96 24.73 -18.21 0.42
CA SER A 96 25.05 -19.36 1.27
C SER A 96 24.03 -19.59 2.41
N SER A 97 22.96 -18.79 2.48
CA SER A 97 21.90 -18.91 3.49
C SER A 97 20.51 -19.21 2.93
N ILE A 98 20.37 -19.51 1.63
CA ILE A 98 19.14 -20.07 1.10
C ILE A 98 19.27 -21.60 1.20
N PRO A 99 18.63 -22.28 2.18
CA PRO A 99 18.64 -23.74 2.19
C PRO A 99 17.97 -24.23 0.90
N ASN A 100 18.71 -24.98 0.09
CA ASN A 100 18.13 -25.77 -0.98
C ASN A 100 17.03 -26.64 -0.37
N LYS A 101 15.78 -26.45 -0.81
CA LYS A 101 14.71 -27.41 -0.52
C LYS A 101 15.12 -28.75 -1.13
N LEU A 102 15.27 -29.75 -0.27
CA LEU A 102 15.28 -31.17 -0.62
C LEU A 102 13.93 -31.56 -1.25
#